data_AF-A0A955CS36-F1
#
_entry.id   AF-A0A955CS36-F1
#
_cell.length_a   1.000
_cell.length_b   1.000
_cell.length_c   1.000
_cell.angle_alpha   90.00
_cell.angle_beta   90.00
_cell.angle_gamma   90.00
#
_symmetry.space_group_name_H-M   'P 1'
#
loop_
_entity.id
_entity.type
_entity.pdbx_description
1 polymer ?
#
loop_
_entity_poly.entity_id
_entity_poly.type
_entity_poly.pdbx_seq_one_letter_code
_entity_poly.pdbx_strand_id
1 'polypeptide(L)'
;MRLFPEKLPEPVDDASMPLTILDVRRLRNDPRVSDPLMRLGVERAIGNFTAALRSNKGFVATSICCGLVIAGIMFVSKHLRLPTSVMYGGVATAGLSMWFIMPGVMRSVVKSNSRTVVQPIVAEGICGSCGYDIKAQPEHDGLVQCPECETQWSTNNILREHQPESGSYPHDALQMIKQMYNHNQWRWPKTTKDHRSQAVPIASKQVIALMKLVEEGKEEQSSSHQVKSSVDQLLRMHQSAGAAATSLLVFFMLSPLWMFVYHQSVGTSRALARSTFGIRRMFWLLIGIVLVFGVGYFVVYVARTIAFRRISGALIHDGVCPSCAGPLHHRKPEPDGCITCPTCWAGWKPPSGSGA
;
A
#
# COMPACT_ATOMS: atom_id res chain seq x y z
N MET A 1 -15.90 -28.09 -7.62
CA MET A 1 -15.14 -26.85 -7.43
C MET A 1 -15.02 -26.60 -5.92
N ARG A 2 -13.87 -26.88 -5.30
CA ARG A 2 -13.68 -26.63 -3.85
C ARG A 2 -13.44 -25.13 -3.67
N LEU A 3 -14.43 -24.41 -3.13
CA LEU A 3 -14.40 -22.94 -2.96
C LEU A 3 -13.38 -22.47 -1.91
N PHE A 4 -12.77 -23.40 -1.17
CA PHE A 4 -11.70 -23.12 -0.23
C PHE A 4 -10.55 -24.08 -0.52
N PRO A 5 -9.31 -23.58 -0.71
CA PRO A 5 -8.16 -24.44 -0.87
C PRO A 5 -7.99 -25.32 0.38
N GLU A 6 -7.62 -26.58 0.14
CA GLU A 6 -7.00 -27.46 1.14
C GLU A 6 -5.98 -26.64 1.94
N LYS A 7 -6.08 -26.68 3.29
CA LYS A 7 -5.32 -25.88 4.28
C LYS A 7 -4.21 -25.04 3.65
N LEU A 8 -4.39 -23.70 3.64
CA LEU A 8 -3.31 -22.76 3.28
C LEU A 8 -1.99 -23.23 3.94
N PRO A 9 -0.87 -23.32 3.21
CA PRO A 9 0.39 -23.77 3.78
C PRO A 9 0.70 -22.90 5.00
N GLU A 10 1.05 -23.54 6.11
CA GLU A 10 1.49 -22.81 7.29
C GLU A 10 2.72 -21.99 6.90
N PRO A 11 2.81 -20.72 7.34
CA PRO A 11 4.02 -19.96 7.12
C PRO A 11 5.16 -20.75 7.75
N VAL A 12 6.27 -20.91 7.02
CA VAL A 12 7.47 -21.57 7.53
C VAL A 12 8.64 -20.61 7.49
N ASP A 13 9.58 -20.79 8.40
CA ASP A 13 10.87 -20.11 8.41
C ASP A 13 11.79 -20.64 7.30
N ASP A 14 13.05 -20.18 7.29
CA ASP A 14 14.00 -20.57 6.24
C ASP A 14 14.49 -22.03 6.39
N ALA A 15 14.31 -22.64 7.56
CA ALA A 15 14.56 -24.05 7.84
C ALA A 15 13.31 -24.93 7.68
N SER A 16 12.24 -24.39 7.10
CA SER A 16 10.94 -25.08 6.91
C SER A 16 10.19 -25.42 8.21
N MET A 17 10.54 -24.79 9.34
CA MET A 17 9.80 -24.92 10.60
C MET A 17 8.57 -24.00 10.61
N PRO A 18 7.43 -24.44 11.17
CA PRO A 18 6.22 -23.63 11.22
C PRO A 18 6.45 -22.34 12.02
N LEU A 19 6.16 -21.21 11.37
CA LEU A 19 6.37 -19.88 11.89
C LEU A 19 5.13 -19.42 12.68
N THR A 20 5.33 -19.05 13.94
CA THR A 20 4.33 -18.27 14.67
C THR A 20 4.46 -16.81 14.23
N ILE A 21 3.51 -16.31 13.43
CA ILE A 21 3.54 -14.91 13.00
C ILE A 21 3.36 -14.01 14.23
N LEU A 22 4.36 -13.18 14.47
CA LEU A 22 4.36 -12.16 15.50
C LEU A 22 3.12 -11.27 15.37
N ASP A 23 2.30 -11.20 16.42
CA ASP A 23 1.17 -10.28 16.46
C ASP A 23 1.68 -8.84 16.47
N VAL A 24 1.36 -8.09 15.41
CA VAL A 24 1.70 -6.67 15.26
C VAL A 24 1.25 -5.84 16.48
N ARG A 25 0.13 -6.20 17.12
CA ARG A 25 -0.34 -5.54 18.35
C ARG A 25 0.59 -5.82 19.53
N ARG A 26 1.04 -7.07 19.68
CA ARG A 26 2.00 -7.47 20.71
C ARG A 26 3.33 -6.75 20.48
N LEU A 27 3.78 -6.71 19.22
CA LEU A 27 5.00 -6.01 18.85
C LEU A 27 4.92 -4.50 19.15
N ARG A 28 3.79 -3.84 18.83
CA ARG A 28 3.60 -2.41 19.11
C ARG A 28 3.63 -2.06 20.60
N ASN A 29 3.23 -3.00 21.45
CA ASN A 29 3.17 -2.84 22.90
C ASN A 29 4.41 -3.44 23.60
N ASP A 30 5.39 -3.96 22.86
CA ASP A 30 6.59 -4.54 23.42
C ASP A 30 7.45 -3.42 24.05
N PRO A 31 7.90 -3.54 25.31
CA PRO A 31 8.74 -2.52 25.95
C PRO A 31 10.03 -2.22 25.18
N ARG A 32 10.51 -3.18 24.37
CA ARG A 32 11.68 -3.03 23.50
C ARG A 32 11.45 -2.08 22.31
N VAL A 33 10.22 -1.68 22.00
CA VAL A 33 9.89 -0.64 20.99
C VAL A 33 10.46 0.73 21.36
N SER A 34 10.92 0.92 22.59
CA SER A 34 11.72 2.08 22.98
C SER A 34 13.02 2.20 22.17
N ASP A 35 13.57 1.08 21.67
CA ASP A 35 14.66 1.07 20.71
C ASP A 35 14.21 1.67 19.36
N PRO A 36 14.84 2.76 18.88
CA PRO A 36 14.55 3.37 17.58
C PRO A 36 14.56 2.38 16.40
N LEU A 37 15.42 1.35 16.47
CA LEU A 37 15.61 0.36 15.41
C LEU A 37 14.45 -0.63 15.38
N MET A 38 14.09 -1.18 16.55
CA MET A 38 12.92 -2.05 16.66
C MET A 38 11.68 -1.31 16.19
N ARG A 39 11.52 -0.04 16.60
CA ARG A 39 10.42 0.80 16.14
C ARG A 39 10.39 0.96 14.61
N LEU A 40 11.54 1.17 13.95
CA LEU A 40 11.61 1.29 12.49
C LEU A 40 11.20 -0.02 11.80
N GLY A 41 11.67 -1.17 12.31
CA GLY A 41 11.27 -2.50 11.84
C GLY A 41 9.76 -2.73 11.98
N VAL A 42 9.18 -2.38 13.14
CA VAL A 42 7.73 -2.43 13.39
C VAL A 42 6.98 -1.56 12.38
N GLU A 43 7.39 -0.31 12.20
CA GLU A 43 6.74 0.64 11.30
C GLU A 43 6.77 0.15 9.84
N ARG A 44 7.89 -0.43 9.37
CA ARG A 44 7.99 -1.06 8.05
C ARG A 44 7.10 -2.29 7.94
N ALA A 45 7.08 -3.16 8.94
CA ALA A 45 6.21 -4.34 8.94
C ALA A 45 4.73 -3.96 8.85
N ILE A 46 4.28 -2.95 9.59
CA ILE A 46 2.93 -2.37 9.51
C ILE A 46 2.69 -1.78 8.11
N GLY A 47 3.67 -1.07 7.55
CA GLY A 47 3.63 -0.53 6.19
C GLY A 47 3.43 -1.62 5.13
N ASN A 48 4.19 -2.71 5.21
CA ASN A 48 4.08 -3.87 4.34
C ASN A 48 2.74 -4.58 4.53
N PHE A 49 2.30 -4.76 5.76
CA PHE A 49 1.02 -5.39 6.08
C PHE A 49 -0.16 -4.62 5.50
N THR A 50 -0.17 -3.30 5.70
CA THR A 50 -1.22 -2.43 5.16
C THR A 50 -1.17 -2.36 3.62
N ALA A 51 0.03 -2.37 3.02
CA ALA A 51 0.19 -2.46 1.57
C ALA A 51 -0.32 -3.81 1.03
N ALA A 52 -0.02 -4.92 1.71
CA ALA A 52 -0.50 -6.24 1.38
C ALA A 52 -2.03 -6.30 1.42
N LEU A 53 -2.66 -5.77 2.49
CA LEU A 53 -4.11 -5.65 2.62
C LEU A 53 -4.75 -4.86 1.46
N ARG A 54 -4.16 -3.72 1.09
CA ARG A 54 -4.66 -2.90 -0.04
C ARG A 54 -4.50 -3.58 -1.39
N SER A 55 -3.40 -4.32 -1.57
CA SER A 55 -3.12 -5.04 -2.82
C SER A 55 -3.92 -6.34 -2.94
N ASN A 56 -4.49 -6.83 -1.84
CA ASN A 56 -5.31 -8.03 -1.86
C ASN A 56 -6.65 -7.72 -2.54
N LYS A 57 -6.76 -8.16 -3.79
CA LYS A 57 -7.97 -8.04 -4.62
C LYS A 57 -9.21 -8.59 -3.90
N GLY A 58 -9.07 -9.65 -3.10
CA GLY A 58 -10.15 -10.24 -2.33
C GLY A 58 -10.69 -9.32 -1.24
N PHE A 59 -9.82 -8.65 -0.47
CA PHE A 59 -10.26 -7.70 0.56
C PHE A 59 -10.99 -6.49 -0.04
N VAL A 60 -10.45 -5.94 -1.12
CA VAL A 60 -11.07 -4.83 -1.86
C VAL A 60 -12.41 -5.25 -2.47
N ALA A 61 -12.47 -6.40 -3.14
CA ALA A 61 -13.68 -6.92 -3.74
C ALA A 61 -14.78 -7.18 -2.69
N THR A 62 -14.45 -7.82 -1.57
CA THR A 62 -15.40 -8.07 -0.48
C THR A 62 -15.95 -6.76 0.09
N SER A 63 -15.09 -5.76 0.29
CA SER A 63 -15.50 -4.45 0.81
C SER A 63 -16.46 -3.73 -0.16
N ILE A 64 -16.17 -3.78 -1.47
CA ILE A 64 -17.04 -3.23 -2.51
C ILE A 64 -18.37 -3.98 -2.56
N CYS A 65 -18.35 -5.32 -2.55
CA CYS A 65 -19.57 -6.15 -2.55
C CYS A 65 -20.45 -5.85 -1.34
N CYS A 66 -19.90 -5.73 -0.12
CA CYS A 66 -20.66 -5.35 1.06
C CYS A 66 -21.31 -3.97 0.92
N GLY A 67 -20.56 -2.98 0.42
CA GLY A 67 -21.10 -1.65 0.13
C GLY A 67 -22.26 -1.68 -0.87
N LEU A 68 -22.13 -2.47 -1.94
CA LEU A 68 -23.18 -2.64 -2.95
C LEU A 68 -24.43 -3.35 -2.39
N VAL A 69 -24.25 -4.34 -1.52
CA VAL A 69 -25.37 -5.04 -0.86
C VAL A 69 -26.13 -4.07 0.06
N ILE A 70 -25.43 -3.30 0.90
CA ILE A 70 -26.04 -2.32 1.80
C ILE A 70 -26.80 -1.24 0.98
N ALA A 71 -26.16 -0.70 -0.06
CA ALA A 71 -26.80 0.28 -0.94
C ALA A 71 -28.03 -0.31 -1.64
N GLY A 72 -27.96 -1.57 -2.09
CA GLY A 72 -29.06 -2.29 -2.69
C GLY A 72 -30.24 -2.47 -1.73
N ILE A 73 -29.98 -2.86 -0.47
CA ILE A 73 -31.01 -3.00 0.57
C ILE A 73 -31.72 -1.66 0.80
N MET A 74 -30.96 -0.58 1.03
CA MET A 74 -31.53 0.75 1.26
C MET A 74 -32.38 1.21 0.07
N PHE A 75 -31.93 0.93 -1.15
CA PHE A 75 -32.63 1.30 -2.37
C PHE A 75 -33.94 0.51 -2.55
N VAL A 76 -33.90 -0.81 -2.41
CA VAL A 76 -35.07 -1.69 -2.53
C VAL A 76 -36.11 -1.36 -1.47
N SER A 77 -35.70 -1.17 -0.22
CA SER A 77 -36.60 -0.79 0.88
C SER A 77 -37.32 0.52 0.59
N LYS A 78 -36.61 1.54 0.09
CA LYS A 78 -37.20 2.83 -0.28
C LYS A 78 -38.20 2.69 -1.43
N HIS A 79 -37.89 1.89 -2.45
CA HIS A 79 -38.75 1.76 -3.63
C HIS A 79 -40.00 0.92 -3.41
N LEU A 80 -39.90 -0.15 -2.62
CA LEU A 80 -41.02 -1.00 -2.26
C LEU A 80 -41.84 -0.46 -1.08
N ARG A 81 -41.49 0.72 -0.55
CA ARG A 81 -42.08 1.32 0.65
C ARG A 81 -42.12 0.34 1.83
N LEU A 82 -41.06 -0.45 1.97
CA LEU A 82 -40.93 -1.36 3.11
C LEU A 82 -40.84 -0.54 4.40
N PRO A 83 -41.41 -1.03 5.51
CA PRO A 83 -41.28 -0.36 6.79
C PRO A 83 -39.80 -0.20 7.16
N THR A 84 -39.47 0.92 7.80
CA THR A 84 -38.09 1.33 8.10
C THR A 84 -37.34 0.27 8.93
N SER A 85 -38.05 -0.49 9.76
CA SER A 85 -37.51 -1.62 10.52
C SER A 85 -36.88 -2.70 9.64
N VAL A 86 -37.45 -2.98 8.46
CA VAL A 86 -36.89 -3.97 7.51
C VAL A 86 -35.60 -3.45 6.89
N MET A 87 -35.53 -2.14 6.60
CA MET A 87 -34.30 -1.51 6.11
C MET A 87 -33.18 -1.60 7.15
N TYR A 88 -33.45 -1.18 8.39
CA TYR A 88 -32.46 -1.26 9.48
C TYR A 88 -32.06 -2.70 9.77
N GLY A 89 -33.01 -3.64 9.74
CA GLY A 89 -32.76 -5.07 9.86
C GLY A 89 -31.77 -5.56 8.82
N GLY A 90 -32.03 -5.29 7.53
CA GLY A 90 -31.14 -5.71 6.44
C GLY A 90 -29.74 -5.10 6.52
N VAL A 91 -29.63 -3.81 6.87
CA VAL A 91 -28.32 -3.16 7.09
C VAL A 91 -27.59 -3.78 8.27
N ALA A 92 -28.28 -4.06 9.39
CA ALA A 92 -27.68 -4.69 10.56
C ALA A 92 -27.21 -6.12 10.25
N THR A 93 -27.98 -6.92 9.49
CA THR A 93 -27.57 -8.26 9.07
C THR A 93 -26.36 -8.22 8.13
N ALA A 94 -26.31 -7.26 7.19
CA ALA A 94 -25.14 -7.05 6.34
C ALA A 94 -23.90 -6.64 7.15
N GLY A 95 -24.06 -5.77 8.14
CA GLY A 95 -22.97 -5.39 9.06
C GLY A 95 -22.47 -6.56 9.90
N LEU A 96 -23.37 -7.35 10.48
CA LEU A 96 -23.03 -8.54 11.28
C LEU A 96 -22.33 -9.60 10.44
N SER A 97 -22.86 -9.93 9.25
CA SER A 97 -22.19 -10.88 8.36
C SER A 97 -20.77 -10.42 7.98
N MET A 98 -20.57 -9.13 7.74
CA MET A 98 -19.23 -8.56 7.51
C MET A 98 -18.32 -8.71 8.73
N TRP A 99 -18.84 -8.52 9.95
CA TRP A 99 -18.09 -8.73 11.19
C TRP A 99 -17.58 -10.17 11.35
N PHE A 100 -18.35 -11.17 10.92
CA PHE A 100 -17.93 -12.57 10.96
C PHE A 100 -17.00 -12.97 9.81
N ILE A 101 -17.20 -12.43 8.61
CA ILE A 101 -16.42 -12.79 7.41
C ILE A 101 -15.05 -12.08 7.41
N MET A 102 -14.98 -10.82 7.83
CA MET A 102 -13.76 -10.01 7.76
C MET A 102 -12.55 -10.62 8.51
N PRO A 103 -12.69 -11.18 9.73
CA PRO A 103 -11.58 -11.85 10.40
C PRO A 103 -11.00 -13.02 9.59
N GLY A 104 -11.85 -13.79 8.90
CA GLY A 104 -11.42 -14.89 8.04
C GLY A 104 -10.64 -14.39 6.82
N VAL A 105 -11.15 -13.35 6.15
CA VAL A 105 -10.46 -12.69 5.03
C VAL A 105 -9.13 -12.12 5.50
N MET A 106 -9.10 -11.38 6.62
CA MET A 106 -7.89 -10.82 7.22
C MET A 106 -6.85 -11.91 7.52
N ARG A 107 -7.26 -13.00 8.19
CA ARG A 107 -6.36 -14.14 8.47
C ARG A 107 -5.79 -14.75 7.19
N SER A 108 -6.61 -14.90 6.15
CA SER A 108 -6.16 -15.40 4.85
C SER A 108 -5.15 -14.45 4.19
N VAL A 109 -5.39 -13.13 4.26
CA VAL A 109 -4.44 -12.14 3.75
C VAL A 109 -3.12 -12.17 4.52
N VAL A 110 -3.18 -12.21 5.86
CA VAL A 110 -1.98 -12.30 6.72
C VAL A 110 -1.19 -13.56 6.38
N LYS A 111 -1.86 -14.71 6.29
CA LYS A 111 -1.21 -16.00 6.04
C LYS A 111 -0.56 -16.06 4.65
N SER A 112 -1.24 -15.55 3.63
CA SER A 112 -0.70 -15.50 2.25
C SER A 112 0.41 -14.48 2.05
N ASN A 113 0.55 -13.49 2.94
CA ASN A 113 1.57 -12.44 2.84
C ASN A 113 2.54 -12.44 4.02
N SER A 114 2.58 -13.52 4.80
CA SER A 114 3.37 -13.64 6.04
C SER A 114 4.85 -13.34 5.80
N ARG A 115 5.44 -13.94 4.76
CA ARG A 115 6.83 -13.66 4.36
C ARG A 115 7.07 -12.18 4.05
N THR A 116 6.16 -11.52 3.32
CA THR A 116 6.30 -10.08 2.99
C THR A 116 6.23 -9.18 4.23
N VAL A 117 5.52 -9.61 5.28
CA VAL A 117 5.44 -8.87 6.55
C VAL A 117 6.66 -9.12 7.43
N VAL A 118 7.19 -10.34 7.41
CA VAL A 118 8.29 -10.79 8.26
C VAL A 118 9.66 -10.39 7.72
N GLN A 119 9.85 -10.46 6.40
CA GLN A 119 11.14 -10.20 5.76
C GLN A 119 11.77 -8.84 6.12
N PRO A 120 11.03 -7.72 6.22
CA PRO A 120 11.61 -6.45 6.67
C PRO A 120 12.08 -6.45 8.12
N ILE A 121 11.43 -7.24 8.99
CA ILE A 121 11.81 -7.35 10.41
C ILE A 121 13.13 -8.13 10.49
N VAL A 122 13.21 -9.24 9.76
CA VAL A 122 14.41 -10.10 9.66
C VAL A 122 15.58 -9.35 9.03
N ALA A 123 15.31 -8.54 8.00
CA ALA A 123 16.30 -7.69 7.35
C ALA A 123 16.95 -6.68 8.32
N GLU A 124 16.24 -6.25 9.36
CA GLU A 124 16.75 -5.37 10.41
C GLU A 124 17.51 -6.13 11.53
N GLY A 125 17.64 -7.46 11.40
CA GLY A 125 18.25 -8.32 12.41
C GLY A 125 17.30 -8.68 13.56
N ILE A 126 15.99 -8.58 13.36
CA ILE A 126 14.99 -8.89 14.37
C ILE A 126 14.25 -10.17 13.96
N CYS A 127 14.06 -11.10 14.89
CA CYS A 127 13.31 -12.33 14.64
C CYS A 127 11.86 -12.00 14.26
N GLY A 128 11.42 -12.49 13.11
CA GLY A 128 10.06 -12.33 12.61
C GLY A 128 8.96 -13.04 13.42
N SER A 129 9.34 -13.94 14.33
CA SER A 129 8.43 -14.75 15.14
C SER A 129 8.21 -14.16 16.53
N CYS A 130 9.29 -13.83 17.27
CA CYS A 130 9.21 -13.35 18.65
C CYS A 130 9.71 -11.90 18.86
N GLY A 131 10.28 -11.27 17.83
CA GLY A 131 10.82 -9.91 17.91
C GLY A 131 12.16 -9.79 18.64
N TYR A 132 12.88 -10.89 18.90
CA TYR A 132 14.21 -10.87 19.52
C TYR A 132 15.30 -10.41 18.55
N ASP A 133 16.34 -9.75 19.04
CA ASP A 133 17.50 -9.34 18.22
C ASP A 133 18.37 -10.57 17.88
N ILE A 134 18.34 -10.99 16.63
CA ILE A 134 19.09 -12.15 16.14
C ILE A 134 20.46 -11.75 15.56
N LYS A 135 20.78 -10.46 15.50
CA LYS A 135 22.00 -9.99 14.84
C LYS A 135 23.28 -10.49 15.51
N ALA A 136 23.28 -10.58 16.84
CA ALA A 136 24.45 -11.00 17.61
C ALA A 136 24.59 -12.52 17.75
N GLN A 137 23.69 -13.29 17.13
CA GLN A 137 23.69 -14.74 17.27
C GLN A 137 24.69 -15.37 16.30
N PRO A 138 25.36 -16.46 16.71
CA PRO A 138 26.29 -17.16 15.85
C PRO A 138 25.57 -17.75 14.63
N GLU A 139 26.21 -17.65 13.48
CA GLU A 139 25.77 -18.29 12.25
C GLU A 139 26.16 -19.78 12.27
N HIS A 140 25.23 -20.64 11.87
CA HIS A 140 25.45 -22.06 11.64
C HIS A 140 24.84 -22.43 10.28
N ASP A 141 25.66 -22.93 9.35
CA ASP A 141 25.23 -23.35 8.00
C ASP A 141 24.47 -22.28 7.18
N GLY A 142 24.83 -20.99 7.29
CA GLY A 142 24.13 -19.93 6.55
C GLY A 142 22.81 -19.49 7.21
N LEU A 143 22.52 -20.00 8.41
CA LEU A 143 21.31 -19.71 9.18
C LEU A 143 21.68 -19.14 10.55
N VAL A 144 20.81 -18.25 11.04
CA VAL A 144 20.87 -17.68 12.38
C VAL A 144 19.67 -18.18 13.16
N GLN A 145 19.93 -18.87 14.28
CA GLN A 145 18.89 -19.38 15.16
C GLN A 145 18.51 -18.33 16.22
N CYS A 146 17.21 -18.09 16.38
CA CYS A 146 16.72 -17.22 17.43
C CYS A 146 16.77 -17.94 18.80
N PRO A 147 17.41 -17.39 19.85
CA PRO A 147 17.54 -18.07 21.14
C PRO A 147 16.22 -18.16 21.93
N GLU A 148 15.23 -17.33 21.61
CA GLU A 148 13.94 -17.30 22.34
C GLU A 148 12.90 -18.28 21.79
N CYS A 149 12.88 -18.48 20.47
CA CYS A 149 11.82 -19.25 19.81
C CYS A 149 12.34 -20.27 18.79
N GLU A 150 13.67 -20.42 18.71
CA GLU A 150 14.37 -21.42 17.90
C GLU A 150 14.16 -21.32 16.38
N THR A 151 13.37 -20.36 15.88
CA THR A 151 13.20 -20.12 14.45
C THR A 151 14.52 -19.74 13.79
N GLN A 152 14.74 -20.22 12.57
CA GLN A 152 15.98 -20.04 11.83
C GLN A 152 15.76 -19.11 10.63
N TRP A 153 16.69 -18.18 10.46
CA TRP A 153 16.64 -17.16 9.42
C TRP A 153 17.93 -17.19 8.61
N SER A 154 17.85 -17.10 7.29
CA SER A 154 19.04 -17.03 6.44
C SER A 154 19.83 -15.75 6.71
N THR A 155 21.14 -15.86 6.87
CA THR A 155 22.05 -14.69 6.98
C THR A 155 21.94 -13.77 5.77
N ASN A 156 21.69 -14.32 4.58
CA ASN A 156 21.44 -13.55 3.37
C ASN A 156 20.19 -12.65 3.45
N ASN A 157 19.22 -12.98 4.31
CA ASN A 157 18.03 -12.17 4.53
C ASN A 157 18.27 -11.05 5.56
N ILE A 158 19.38 -11.09 6.30
CA ILE A 158 19.75 -10.11 7.33
C ILE A 158 20.68 -9.07 6.67
N LEU A 159 20.11 -7.99 6.16
CA LEU A 159 20.84 -6.96 5.39
C LEU A 159 21.80 -6.11 6.23
N ARG A 160 21.78 -6.22 7.56
CA ARG A 160 22.54 -5.36 8.46
C ARG A 160 23.95 -5.90 8.71
N GLU A 161 24.76 -5.94 7.66
CA GLU A 161 26.20 -6.12 7.78
C GLU A 161 26.80 -4.80 8.31
N HIS A 162 27.44 -4.86 9.49
CA HIS A 162 28.09 -3.76 10.23
C HIS A 162 27.75 -2.32 9.79
N GLN A 163 26.76 -1.71 10.45
CA GLN A 163 26.78 -0.25 10.61
C GLN A 163 28.14 0.11 11.24
N PRO A 164 28.96 0.98 10.62
CA PRO A 164 30.18 1.45 11.26
C PRO A 164 29.78 2.08 12.60
N GLU A 165 30.41 1.63 13.70
CA GLU A 165 30.05 1.91 15.09
C GLU A 165 30.01 3.40 15.48
N SER A 166 30.28 4.34 14.58
CA SER A 166 30.42 5.76 14.92
C SER A 166 29.94 6.76 13.87
N GLY A 167 29.26 6.30 12.80
CA GLY A 167 28.61 7.22 11.88
C GLY A 167 27.27 7.68 12.45
N SER A 168 27.26 8.74 13.26
CA SER A 168 26.03 9.41 13.66
C SER A 168 25.19 9.64 12.40
N TYR A 169 24.05 8.95 12.29
CA TYR A 169 23.00 9.42 11.38
C TYR A 169 22.79 10.88 11.77
N PRO A 170 22.80 11.85 10.83
CA PRO A 170 22.49 13.23 11.18
C PRO A 170 21.13 13.18 11.87
N HIS A 171 21.16 13.35 13.19
CA HIS A 171 20.03 13.14 14.08
C HIS A 171 18.88 14.07 13.66
N ASP A 172 19.24 15.15 12.98
CA ASP A 172 18.42 16.13 12.30
C ASP A 172 17.61 15.54 11.14
N ALA A 173 18.17 14.70 10.27
CA ALA A 173 17.42 14.10 9.15
C ALA A 173 16.32 13.16 9.66
N LEU A 174 16.63 12.37 10.69
CA LEU A 174 15.69 11.44 11.31
C LEU A 174 14.62 12.18 12.14
N GLN A 175 15.00 13.23 12.89
CA GLN A 175 14.03 14.11 13.57
C GLN A 175 13.13 14.87 12.60
N MET A 176 13.67 15.34 11.47
CA MET A 176 12.91 16.08 10.46
C MET A 176 11.91 15.15 9.75
N ILE A 177 12.31 13.92 9.40
CA ILE A 177 11.39 12.88 8.91
C ILE A 177 10.30 12.60 9.96
N LYS A 178 10.65 12.52 11.25
CA LYS A 178 9.72 12.29 12.37
C LYS A 178 8.72 13.44 12.56
N GLN A 179 9.16 14.69 12.44
CA GLN A 179 8.30 15.87 12.48
C GLN A 179 7.34 15.92 11.27
N MET A 180 7.83 15.59 10.07
CA MET A 180 7.00 15.51 8.86
C MET A 180 5.96 14.40 8.94
N TYR A 181 6.31 13.25 9.53
CA TYR A 181 5.37 12.16 9.79
C TYR A 181 4.28 12.57 10.77
N ASN A 182 4.64 13.32 11.81
CA ASN A 182 3.72 13.78 12.85
C ASN A 182 2.72 14.85 12.39
N HIS A 183 3.07 15.70 11.42
CA HIS A 183 2.14 16.71 10.90
C HIS A 183 1.20 16.21 9.80
N ASN A 184 1.49 15.08 9.16
CA ASN A 184 0.67 14.50 8.09
C ASN A 184 -0.02 13.17 8.49
N GLN A 185 -0.12 12.85 9.79
CA GLN A 185 -0.64 11.55 10.28
C GLN A 185 -2.04 11.16 9.76
N TRP A 186 -2.86 12.12 9.34
CA TRP A 186 -4.17 11.84 8.74
C TRP A 186 -4.10 11.39 7.26
N ARG A 187 -2.97 11.57 6.60
CA ARG A 187 -2.68 11.03 5.27
C ARG A 187 -1.68 9.89 5.43
N TRP A 188 -2.23 8.68 5.60
CA TRP A 188 -1.49 7.43 5.60
C TRP A 188 -0.24 7.48 4.70
N PRO A 189 0.94 7.08 5.19
CA PRO A 189 2.17 7.09 4.41
C PRO A 189 1.91 6.36 3.10
N LYS A 190 2.22 7.01 1.98
CA LYS A 190 2.16 6.36 0.68
C LYS A 190 3.33 5.39 0.64
N THR A 191 3.09 4.14 1.00
CA THR A 191 4.05 3.06 0.78
C THR A 191 3.96 2.61 -0.68
N THR A 192 5.09 2.26 -1.25
CA THR A 192 5.22 1.60 -2.55
C THR A 192 6.04 0.34 -2.37
N LYS A 193 6.07 -0.55 -3.37
CA LYS A 193 7.00 -1.68 -3.36
C LYS A 193 8.26 -1.30 -4.13
N ASP A 194 9.41 -1.63 -3.58
CA ASP A 194 10.68 -1.61 -4.29
C ASP A 194 10.80 -2.83 -5.23
N HIS A 195 11.95 -3.01 -5.90
CA HIS A 195 12.14 -4.14 -6.83
C HIS A 195 12.33 -5.49 -6.13
N ARG A 196 12.57 -5.49 -4.81
CA ARG A 196 12.58 -6.67 -3.93
C ARG A 196 11.21 -6.95 -3.32
N SER A 197 10.17 -6.23 -3.74
CA SER A 197 8.81 -6.31 -3.19
C SER A 197 8.68 -5.87 -1.73
N GLN A 198 9.68 -5.21 -1.15
CA GLN A 198 9.61 -4.61 0.18
C GLN A 198 8.80 -3.33 0.11
N ALA A 199 7.88 -3.09 1.05
CA ALA A 199 7.16 -1.83 1.07
C ALA A 199 8.03 -0.74 1.70
N VAL A 200 8.32 0.28 0.89
CA VAL A 200 9.17 1.40 1.25
C VAL A 200 8.32 2.68 1.26
N PRO A 201 8.56 3.60 2.20
CA PRO A 201 7.84 4.87 2.20
C PRO A 201 8.22 5.66 0.93
N ILE A 202 7.25 6.22 0.23
CA ILE A 202 7.52 7.13 -0.90
C ILE A 202 7.90 8.49 -0.31
N ALA A 203 9.04 9.04 -0.71
CA ALA A 203 9.41 10.40 -0.37
C ALA A 203 8.27 11.34 -0.75
N SER A 204 7.71 12.05 0.23
CA SER A 204 6.65 13.01 -0.07
C SER A 204 7.23 14.13 -0.95
N LYS A 205 6.38 14.77 -1.77
CA LYS A 205 6.81 15.93 -2.59
C LYS A 205 7.51 17.02 -1.77
N GLN A 206 7.18 17.13 -0.48
CA GLN A 206 7.81 18.05 0.46
C GLN A 206 9.21 17.61 0.85
N VAL A 207 9.50 16.30 0.93
CA VAL A 207 10.85 15.77 1.21
C VAL A 207 11.78 16.05 0.04
N ILE A 208 11.31 15.86 -1.21
CA ILE A 208 12.08 16.21 -2.41
C ILE A 208 12.34 17.72 -2.46
N ALA A 209 11.33 18.55 -2.13
CA ALA A 209 11.49 20.00 -2.07
C ALA A 209 12.43 20.46 -0.94
N LEU A 210 12.44 19.77 0.20
CA LEU A 210 13.33 20.07 1.33
C LEU A 210 14.77 19.62 1.07
N MET A 211 15.00 18.44 0.49
CA MET A 211 16.35 18.02 0.11
C MET A 211 16.98 18.97 -0.89
N LYS A 212 16.16 19.50 -1.80
CA LYS A 212 16.57 20.55 -2.72
C LYS A 212 16.94 21.86 -2.05
N LEU A 213 16.21 22.27 -1.00
CA LEU A 213 16.57 23.45 -0.20
C LEU A 213 17.88 23.24 0.59
N VAL A 214 18.17 21.99 0.99
CA VAL A 214 19.41 21.62 1.67
C VAL A 214 20.60 21.55 0.68
N GLU A 215 20.37 21.08 -0.55
CA GLU A 215 21.35 21.12 -1.65
C GLU A 215 21.61 22.54 -2.15
N GLU A 216 20.59 23.42 -2.16
CA GLU A 216 20.73 24.83 -2.52
C GLU A 216 21.68 25.62 -1.58
N GLY A 217 22.09 25.02 -0.44
CA GLY A 217 23.12 25.56 0.46
C GLY A 217 24.57 25.12 0.20
N LYS A 218 24.83 24.14 -0.68
CA LYS A 218 26.19 23.68 -1.03
C LYS A 218 26.29 23.29 -2.50
N GLU A 219 27.07 24.09 -3.24
CA GLU A 219 27.78 23.79 -4.51
C GLU A 219 27.29 22.58 -5.33
N GLU A 220 26.53 22.82 -6.41
CA GLU A 220 27.01 22.81 -7.80
C GLU A 220 25.80 22.96 -8.75
N GLN A 221 25.77 24.07 -9.49
CA GLN A 221 24.56 24.71 -10.03
C GLN A 221 23.92 24.01 -11.25
N SER A 222 24.45 22.86 -11.70
CA SER A 222 24.13 22.25 -13.00
C SER A 222 23.13 21.09 -12.93
N SER A 223 23.19 20.22 -11.90
CA SER A 223 22.32 19.03 -11.80
C SER A 223 20.92 19.35 -11.23
N SER A 224 20.81 20.36 -10.37
CA SER A 224 19.56 20.70 -9.67
C SER A 224 18.46 21.25 -10.59
N HIS A 225 18.84 21.91 -11.69
CA HIS A 225 17.88 22.47 -12.65
C HIS A 225 17.20 21.38 -13.49
N GLN A 226 17.92 20.32 -13.84
CA GLN A 226 17.37 19.20 -14.61
C GLN A 226 16.38 18.40 -13.75
N VAL A 227 16.75 18.09 -12.50
CA VAL A 227 15.85 17.42 -11.54
C VAL A 227 14.61 18.28 -11.24
N LYS A 228 14.76 19.60 -11.09
CA LYS A 228 13.64 20.55 -10.93
C LYS A 228 12.65 20.44 -12.09
N SER A 229 13.16 20.50 -13.33
CA SER A 229 12.32 20.48 -14.52
C SER A 229 11.60 19.14 -14.71
N SER A 230 12.28 18.01 -14.46
CA SER A 230 11.70 16.67 -14.53
C SER A 230 10.60 16.48 -13.49
N VAL A 231 10.84 16.91 -12.24
CA VAL A 231 9.83 16.85 -11.17
C VAL A 231 8.65 17.75 -11.51
N ASP A 232 8.87 18.99 -11.95
CA ASP A 232 7.79 19.92 -12.30
C ASP A 232 6.95 19.43 -13.49
N GLN A 233 7.57 18.83 -14.50
CA GLN A 233 6.86 18.24 -15.63
C GLN A 233 6.01 17.03 -15.19
N LEU A 234 6.56 16.16 -14.33
CA LEU A 234 5.83 15.04 -13.71
C LEU A 234 4.66 15.54 -12.86
N LEU A 235 4.82 16.65 -12.14
CA LEU A 235 3.77 17.27 -11.34
C LEU A 235 2.61 17.78 -12.21
N ARG A 236 2.91 18.46 -13.33
CA ARG A 236 1.88 18.94 -14.28
C ARG A 236 1.14 17.80 -14.96
N MET A 237 1.84 16.73 -15.33
CA MET A 237 1.19 15.52 -15.85
C MET A 237 0.27 14.87 -14.81
N HIS A 238 0.66 14.87 -13.53
CA HIS A 238 -0.18 14.32 -12.47
C HIS A 238 -1.42 15.18 -12.19
N GLN A 239 -1.28 16.50 -12.21
CA GLN A 239 -2.40 17.43 -12.02
C GLN A 239 -3.41 17.32 -13.17
N SER A 240 -2.94 17.28 -14.42
CA SER A 240 -3.82 17.13 -15.60
C SER A 240 -4.52 15.76 -15.63
N ALA A 241 -3.82 14.67 -15.32
CA ALA A 241 -4.43 13.34 -15.19
C ALA A 241 -5.47 13.29 -14.05
N GLY A 242 -5.19 13.94 -12.93
CA GLY A 242 -6.14 14.07 -11.82
C GLY A 242 -7.38 14.89 -12.18
N ALA A 243 -7.22 15.98 -12.92
CA ALA A 243 -8.32 16.81 -13.41
C ALA A 243 -9.18 16.05 -14.44
N ALA A 244 -8.55 15.31 -15.37
CA ALA A 244 -9.26 14.47 -16.34
C ALA A 244 -10.04 13.34 -15.66
N ALA A 245 -9.42 12.65 -14.69
CA ALA A 245 -10.08 11.60 -13.91
C ALA A 245 -11.28 12.16 -13.12
N THR A 246 -11.11 13.31 -12.47
CA THR A 246 -12.20 13.99 -11.74
C THR A 246 -13.34 14.37 -12.69
N SER A 247 -13.01 14.92 -13.87
CA SER A 247 -14.01 15.32 -14.87
C SER A 247 -14.80 14.13 -15.40
N LEU A 248 -14.13 13.01 -15.70
CA LEU A 248 -14.78 11.74 -16.06
C LEU A 248 -15.71 11.26 -14.95
N LEU A 249 -15.27 11.30 -13.70
CA LEU A 249 -16.06 10.86 -12.55
C LEU A 249 -17.31 11.72 -12.35
N VAL A 250 -17.18 13.04 -12.50
CA VAL A 250 -18.32 13.98 -12.48
C VAL A 250 -19.28 13.68 -13.63
N PHE A 251 -18.79 13.47 -14.85
CA PHE A 251 -19.63 13.12 -15.99
C PHE A 251 -20.42 11.81 -15.76
N PHE A 252 -19.75 10.79 -15.23
CA PHE A 252 -20.40 9.52 -14.89
C PHE A 252 -21.40 9.63 -13.72
N MET A 253 -21.18 10.54 -12.76
CA MET A 253 -22.15 10.82 -11.69
C MET A 253 -23.38 11.58 -12.20
N LEU A 254 -23.18 12.51 -13.14
CA LEU A 254 -24.26 13.32 -13.71
C LEU A 254 -25.10 12.56 -14.75
N SER A 255 -24.52 11.60 -15.46
CA SER A 255 -25.22 10.76 -16.44
C SER A 255 -26.49 10.07 -15.91
N PRO A 256 -26.48 9.34 -14.77
CA PRO A 256 -27.70 8.74 -14.21
C PRO A 256 -28.70 9.79 -13.70
N LEU A 257 -28.23 10.96 -13.23
CA LEU A 257 -29.11 12.07 -12.85
C LEU A 257 -29.83 12.66 -14.07
N TRP A 258 -29.10 12.90 -15.16
CA TRP A 258 -29.68 13.38 -16.42
C TRP A 258 -30.65 12.35 -16.99
N MET A 259 -30.27 11.08 -17.07
CA MET A 259 -31.17 10.00 -17.48
C MET A 259 -32.46 9.98 -16.64
N PHE A 260 -32.35 10.21 -15.32
CA PHE A 260 -33.53 10.30 -14.45
C PHE A 260 -34.44 11.49 -14.79
N VAL A 261 -33.88 12.68 -15.00
CA VAL A 261 -34.62 13.90 -15.38
C VAL A 261 -35.25 13.75 -16.76
N TYR A 262 -34.49 13.27 -17.74
CA TYR A 262 -34.98 13.01 -19.10
C TYR A 262 -36.17 12.06 -19.07
N HIS A 263 -36.08 10.98 -18.30
CA HIS A 263 -37.14 9.99 -18.26
C HIS A 263 -38.39 10.43 -17.50
N GLN A 264 -38.29 11.38 -16.56
CA GLN A 264 -39.44 12.05 -15.94
C GLN A 264 -40.17 12.97 -16.92
N SER A 265 -39.43 13.59 -17.84
CA SER A 265 -40.01 14.53 -18.82
C SER A 265 -40.80 13.83 -19.93
N VAL A 266 -40.47 12.58 -20.26
CA VAL A 266 -41.20 11.78 -21.25
C VAL A 266 -42.43 11.15 -20.56
N GLY A 267 -43.56 11.86 -20.58
CA GLY A 267 -44.80 11.44 -19.94
C GLY A 267 -45.33 10.09 -20.43
N THR A 268 -45.08 9.02 -19.67
CA THR A 268 -45.59 7.67 -19.99
C THR A 268 -46.97 7.44 -19.36
N SER A 269 -48.02 7.49 -20.19
CA SER A 269 -49.43 7.48 -19.80
C SER A 269 -50.08 6.08 -19.64
N ARG A 270 -49.33 4.97 -19.49
CA ARG A 270 -49.92 3.62 -19.36
C ARG A 270 -49.37 2.81 -18.18
N ALA A 271 -50.25 2.13 -17.44
CA ALA A 271 -49.93 1.38 -16.22
C ALA A 271 -48.92 0.23 -16.44
N LEU A 272 -48.95 -0.44 -17.61
CA LEU A 272 -47.97 -1.46 -18.02
C LEU A 272 -46.56 -0.87 -18.27
N ALA A 273 -46.45 0.44 -18.54
CA ALA A 273 -45.16 1.10 -18.63
C ALA A 273 -44.49 1.20 -17.26
N ARG A 274 -45.23 1.29 -16.14
CA ARG A 274 -44.62 1.51 -14.80
C ARG A 274 -43.75 0.34 -14.30
N SER A 275 -44.10 -0.91 -14.59
CA SER A 275 -43.33 -2.07 -14.10
C SER A 275 -42.03 -2.26 -14.87
N THR A 276 -42.07 -2.16 -16.20
CA THR A 276 -40.88 -2.21 -17.06
C THR A 276 -39.97 -1.00 -16.83
N PHE A 277 -40.54 0.15 -16.46
CA PHE A 277 -39.80 1.34 -16.06
C PHE A 277 -38.94 1.12 -14.81
N GLY A 278 -39.49 0.44 -13.80
CA GLY A 278 -38.76 0.16 -12.56
C GLY A 278 -37.53 -0.70 -12.80
N ILE A 279 -37.68 -1.79 -13.58
CA ILE A 279 -36.58 -2.73 -13.87
C ILE A 279 -35.51 -2.06 -14.73
N ARG A 280 -35.91 -1.35 -15.81
CA ARG A 280 -34.96 -0.66 -16.70
C ARG A 280 -34.20 0.43 -15.94
N ARG A 281 -34.87 1.18 -15.07
CA ARG A 281 -34.23 2.20 -14.22
C ARG A 281 -33.25 1.59 -13.22
N MET A 282 -33.60 0.46 -12.61
CA MET A 282 -32.73 -0.26 -11.68
C MET A 282 -31.46 -0.77 -12.38
N PHE A 283 -31.62 -1.34 -13.57
CA PHE A 283 -30.49 -1.83 -14.39
C PHE A 283 -29.50 -0.71 -14.72
N TRP A 284 -29.98 0.45 -15.17
CA TRP A 284 -29.12 1.60 -15.48
C TRP A 284 -28.45 2.22 -14.25
N LEU A 285 -29.13 2.26 -13.10
CA LEU A 285 -28.52 2.71 -11.84
C LEU A 285 -27.39 1.79 -11.39
N LEU A 286 -27.60 0.47 -11.45
CA LEU A 286 -26.57 -0.51 -11.11
C LEU A 286 -25.38 -0.41 -12.05
N ILE A 287 -25.61 -0.30 -13.36
CA ILE A 287 -24.54 -0.06 -14.34
C ILE A 287 -23.80 1.24 -14.04
N GLY A 288 -24.51 2.32 -13.73
CA GLY A 288 -23.91 3.60 -13.38
C GLY A 288 -23.01 3.51 -12.14
N ILE A 289 -23.46 2.84 -11.09
CA ILE A 289 -22.67 2.58 -9.88
C ILE A 289 -21.43 1.74 -10.22
N VAL A 290 -21.61 0.62 -10.92
CA VAL A 290 -20.49 -0.26 -11.31
C VAL A 290 -19.48 0.48 -12.18
N LEU A 291 -19.92 1.35 -13.10
CA LEU A 291 -19.02 2.17 -13.93
C LEU A 291 -18.32 3.24 -13.11
N VAL A 292 -19.01 4.01 -12.26
CA VAL A 292 -18.39 5.05 -11.42
C VAL A 292 -17.34 4.44 -10.51
N PHE A 293 -17.69 3.38 -9.77
CA PHE A 293 -16.76 2.76 -8.83
C PHE A 293 -15.69 1.94 -9.54
N GLY A 294 -16.06 1.16 -10.57
CA GLY A 294 -15.12 0.32 -11.32
C GLY A 294 -14.12 1.15 -12.13
N VAL A 295 -14.60 2.08 -12.96
CA VAL A 295 -13.74 2.97 -13.77
C VAL A 295 -13.03 3.97 -12.87
N GLY A 296 -13.70 4.58 -11.90
CA GLY A 296 -13.06 5.50 -10.95
C GLY A 296 -11.92 4.84 -10.17
N TYR A 297 -12.16 3.63 -9.64
CA TYR A 297 -11.12 2.84 -8.98
C TYR A 297 -9.99 2.49 -9.94
N PHE A 298 -10.30 1.99 -11.14
CA PHE A 298 -9.30 1.63 -12.14
C PHE A 298 -8.44 2.81 -12.54
N VAL A 299 -9.03 3.96 -12.86
CA VAL A 299 -8.31 5.18 -13.26
C VAL A 299 -7.42 5.66 -12.12
N VAL A 300 -7.92 5.73 -10.89
CA VAL A 300 -7.11 6.16 -9.73
C VAL A 300 -5.97 5.18 -9.45
N TYR A 301 -6.25 3.87 -9.52
CA TYR A 301 -5.27 2.82 -9.27
C TYR A 301 -4.17 2.78 -10.35
N VAL A 302 -4.57 2.79 -11.61
CA VAL A 302 -3.66 2.74 -12.77
C VAL A 302 -2.86 4.03 -12.88
N ALA A 303 -3.50 5.20 -12.75
CA ALA A 303 -2.78 6.47 -12.77
C ALA A 303 -1.74 6.56 -11.65
N ARG A 304 -2.05 6.06 -10.45
CA ARG A 304 -1.10 6.05 -9.33
C ARG A 304 0.07 5.10 -9.57
N THR A 305 -0.19 3.88 -10.04
CA THR A 305 0.85 2.87 -10.25
C THR A 305 1.76 3.20 -11.42
N ILE A 306 1.22 3.68 -12.54
CA ILE A 306 2.01 4.10 -13.71
C ILE A 306 2.88 5.31 -13.36
N ALA A 307 2.30 6.31 -12.70
CA ALA A 307 3.06 7.51 -12.38
C ALA A 307 4.19 7.23 -11.40
N PHE A 308 3.96 6.38 -10.39
CA PHE A 308 5.03 5.98 -9.49
C PHE A 308 6.18 5.28 -10.24
N ARG A 309 5.88 4.30 -11.12
CA ARG A 309 6.93 3.59 -11.89
C ARG A 309 7.77 4.52 -12.75
N ARG A 310 7.15 5.53 -13.38
CA ARG A 310 7.86 6.52 -14.19
C ARG A 310 8.72 7.45 -13.31
N ILE A 311 8.18 7.94 -12.20
CA ILE A 311 8.91 8.80 -11.26
C ILE A 311 10.09 8.03 -10.66
N SER A 312 9.87 6.80 -10.19
CA SER A 312 10.93 5.97 -9.63
C SER A 312 12.01 5.68 -10.66
N GLY A 313 11.64 5.37 -11.90
CA GLY A 313 12.61 5.14 -12.97
C GLY A 313 13.48 6.37 -13.26
N ALA A 314 12.88 7.57 -13.31
CA ALA A 314 13.62 8.82 -13.49
C ALA A 314 14.55 9.10 -12.30
N LEU A 315 14.07 8.95 -11.06
CA LEU A 315 14.90 9.14 -9.87
C LEU A 315 16.07 8.15 -9.83
N ILE A 316 15.84 6.86 -10.12
CA ILE A 316 16.91 5.85 -10.15
C ILE A 316 17.92 6.14 -11.26
N HIS A 317 17.45 6.55 -12.44
CA HIS A 317 18.31 6.99 -13.55
C HIS A 317 19.20 8.15 -13.14
N ASP A 318 18.63 9.11 -12.40
CA ASP A 318 19.35 10.25 -11.84
C ASP A 318 20.14 9.89 -10.56
N GLY A 319 20.25 8.60 -10.22
CA GLY A 319 20.99 8.11 -9.05
C GLY A 319 20.46 8.60 -7.71
N VAL A 320 19.14 8.79 -7.59
CA VAL A 320 18.44 9.20 -6.37
C VAL A 320 17.43 8.12 -5.95
N CYS A 321 17.39 7.80 -4.66
CA CYS A 321 16.47 6.79 -4.13
C CYS A 321 15.01 7.29 -4.16
N PRO A 322 14.07 6.60 -4.83
CA PRO A 322 12.66 6.98 -4.82
C PRO A 322 11.97 6.99 -3.44
N SER A 323 12.56 6.30 -2.45
CA SER A 323 11.98 6.17 -1.11
C SER A 323 12.40 7.29 -0.17
N CYS A 324 13.70 7.56 -0.05
CA CYS A 324 14.23 8.53 0.89
C CYS A 324 14.94 9.72 0.22
N ALA A 325 15.02 9.73 -1.11
CA ALA A 325 15.78 10.69 -1.91
C ALA A 325 17.29 10.76 -1.57
N GLY A 326 17.83 9.74 -0.91
CA GLY A 326 19.27 9.59 -0.69
C GLY A 326 20.01 9.20 -1.98
N PRO A 327 21.29 9.54 -2.12
CA PRO A 327 22.09 9.24 -3.30
C PRO A 327 22.29 7.72 -3.47
N LEU A 328 22.16 7.26 -4.72
CA LEU A 328 22.45 5.91 -5.20
C LEU A 328 23.70 5.86 -6.07
N HIS A 329 24.26 7.01 -6.46
CA HIS A 329 25.47 7.08 -7.28
C HIS A 329 26.62 6.26 -6.68
N HIS A 330 27.41 5.65 -7.57
CA HIS A 330 28.60 4.83 -7.25
C HIS A 330 28.35 3.48 -6.56
N ARG A 331 27.10 3.03 -6.45
CA ARG A 331 26.80 1.70 -5.93
C ARG A 331 26.76 0.68 -7.06
N LYS A 332 27.55 -0.39 -6.90
CA LYS A 332 27.47 -1.56 -7.77
C LYS A 332 26.17 -2.31 -7.46
N PRO A 333 25.47 -2.83 -8.48
CA PRO A 333 24.34 -3.73 -8.25
C PRO A 333 24.79 -4.94 -7.42
N GLU A 334 23.95 -5.35 -6.48
CA GLU A 334 24.08 -6.61 -5.74
C GLU A 334 23.83 -7.82 -6.68
N PRO A 335 24.12 -9.06 -6.24
CA PRO A 335 23.93 -10.27 -7.07
C PRO A 335 22.51 -10.46 -7.62
N ASP A 336 21.50 -9.85 -6.99
CA ASP A 336 20.11 -9.85 -7.46
C ASP A 336 19.81 -8.80 -8.55
N GLY A 337 20.82 -8.02 -8.94
CA GLY A 337 20.73 -6.94 -9.92
C GLY A 337 20.08 -5.67 -9.39
N CYS A 338 19.88 -5.53 -8.07
CA CYS A 338 19.36 -4.31 -7.47
C CYS A 338 20.49 -3.47 -6.84
N ILE A 339 20.31 -2.15 -6.83
CA ILE A 339 21.11 -1.20 -6.07
C ILE A 339 20.37 -0.93 -4.76
N THR A 340 21.02 -1.22 -3.63
CA THR A 340 20.47 -0.96 -2.30
C THR A 340 20.78 0.47 -1.86
N CYS A 341 19.76 1.22 -1.48
CA CYS A 341 19.94 2.56 -0.93
C CYS A 341 20.61 2.48 0.45
N PRO A 342 21.74 3.17 0.70
CA PRO A 342 22.42 3.11 1.99
C PRO A 342 21.64 3.77 3.14
N THR A 343 20.69 4.65 2.82
CA THR A 343 19.93 5.39 3.82
C THR A 343 18.69 4.63 4.27
N CYS A 344 17.91 4.08 3.33
CA CYS A 344 16.62 3.45 3.61
C CYS A 344 16.55 1.97 3.25
N TRP A 345 17.63 1.41 2.71
CA TRP A 345 17.77 -0.02 2.35
C TRP A 345 16.80 -0.51 1.26
N ALA A 346 16.14 0.41 0.56
CA ALA A 346 15.27 0.08 -0.57
C ALA A 346 16.11 -0.41 -1.76
N GLY A 347 15.71 -1.54 -2.36
CA GLY A 347 16.37 -2.15 -3.51
C GLY A 347 15.76 -1.72 -4.85
N TRP A 348 16.57 -1.14 -5.74
CA TRP A 348 16.12 -0.62 -7.03
C TRP A 348 16.90 -1.21 -8.19
N LYS A 349 16.22 -1.73 -9.22
CA LYS A 349 16.91 -2.17 -10.43
C LYS A 349 17.39 -0.94 -11.24
N PRO A 350 18.67 -0.90 -11.67
CA PRO A 350 19.14 0.16 -12.55
C PRO A 350 18.42 0.07 -13.91
N PRO A 351 18.32 1.20 -14.65
CA PRO A 351 17.71 1.20 -15.98
C PRO A 351 18.50 0.27 -16.91
N SER A 352 17.79 -0.64 -17.59
CA SER A 352 18.38 -1.53 -18.60
C SER A 352 18.98 -0.69 -19.72
N GLY A 353 20.30 -0.51 -19.73
CA GLY A 353 21.01 0.33 -20.69
C GLY A 353 22.08 1.25 -20.09
N SER A 354 22.14 1.41 -18.76
CA SER A 354 23.33 1.98 -18.11
C SER A 354 24.42 0.91 -18.10
N GLY A 355 25.16 0.79 -19.21
CA GLY A 355 26.34 -0.09 -19.27
C GLY A 355 27.32 0.32 -18.19
N ALA A 356 27.49 -0.55 -17.19
CA ALA A 356 28.58 -0.48 -16.24
C ALA A 356 29.87 -1.00 -16.89
#